data_AF-A0A0F9JVX5-F1
#
_entry.id   AF-A0A0F9JVX5-F1
#
_cell.length_a   1.000
_cell.length_b   1.000
_cell.length_c   1.000
_cell.angle_alpha   90.00
_cell.angle_beta   90.00
_cell.angle_gamma   90.00
#
_symmetry.space_group_name_H-M   'P 1'
#
loop_
_entity.id
_entity.type
_entity.pdbx_description
1 polymer ?
#
loop_
_entity_poly.entity_id
_entity_poly.type
_entity_poly.pdbx_seq_one_letter_code
_entity_poly.pdbx_strand_id
1 'polypeptide(L)'
;MIVSGWAGCGKSTIVFLLQKLLDAELIYRIPEQLNEPEEIVKILNQINSNKKLTILFLDEIHQLKQKTGELFYPILEDFIISEKNIKPFIFAGATTNLDIIQTKLSPLYDRIHFKIHLTKYDEQELTTIISNYKKQLYPDIKIKKEDLKIIAKNAKQTPRIAIALLLKLLVEKDIQTVLEQEDIIYEGLNKTDVKIMGTLNEFNKPIGSKALSQVVGITEKDYLVIYENYLCEKKFIIRTSRGRILTEKGKKILKEL
;
A
#
# COMPACT_ATOMS: atom_id res chain seq x y z
N MET A 1 1.00 -7.07 16.20
CA MET A 1 0.62 -5.73 15.69
C MET A 1 -0.02 -5.85 14.32
N ILE A 2 -0.86 -4.90 13.94
CA ILE A 2 -1.38 -4.77 12.58
C ILE A 2 -1.21 -3.32 12.11
N VAL A 3 -0.70 -3.15 10.90
CA VAL A 3 -0.52 -1.86 10.24
C VAL A 3 -1.44 -1.80 9.04
N SER A 4 -2.43 -0.92 9.09
CA SER A 4 -3.38 -0.68 8.01
C SER A 4 -3.12 0.67 7.34
N GLY A 5 -3.64 0.88 6.13
CA GLY A 5 -3.52 2.16 5.43
C GLY A 5 -3.25 2.00 3.94
N TRP A 6 -3.11 3.12 3.25
CA TRP A 6 -3.00 3.14 1.80
C TRP A 6 -1.75 2.43 1.27
N ALA A 7 -1.83 1.93 0.03
CA ALA A 7 -0.69 1.38 -0.66
C ALA A 7 0.41 2.44 -0.78
N GLY A 8 1.64 2.08 -0.43
CA GLY A 8 2.81 2.96 -0.58
C GLY A 8 3.07 3.93 0.58
N CYS A 9 2.29 3.88 1.66
CA CYS A 9 2.48 4.71 2.86
C CYS A 9 3.55 4.21 3.86
N GLY A 10 4.25 3.11 3.57
CA GLY A 10 5.31 2.59 4.45
C GLY A 10 4.87 1.59 5.52
N LYS A 11 3.77 0.86 5.31
CA LYS A 11 3.29 -0.17 6.26
C LYS A 11 4.37 -1.22 6.56
N SER A 12 4.95 -1.83 5.53
CA SER A 12 6.02 -2.82 5.66
C SER A 12 7.29 -2.20 6.26
N THR A 13 7.55 -0.92 5.97
CA THR A 13 8.67 -0.16 6.57
C THR A 13 8.58 -0.10 8.09
N ILE A 14 7.39 0.07 8.68
CA ILE A 14 7.21 0.06 10.14
C ILE A 14 7.62 -1.28 10.73
N VAL A 15 7.25 -2.38 10.08
CA VAL A 15 7.61 -3.73 10.56
C VAL A 15 9.12 -3.97 10.45
N PHE A 16 9.75 -3.52 9.35
CA PHE A 16 11.21 -3.60 9.21
C PHE A 16 11.96 -2.72 10.21
N LEU A 17 11.41 -1.55 10.55
CA LEU A 17 11.97 -0.72 11.62
C LEU A 17 11.87 -1.42 12.97
N LEU A 18 10.73 -2.03 13.28
CA LEU A 18 10.57 -2.82 14.52
C LEU A 18 11.56 -3.97 14.57
N GLN A 19 11.74 -4.70 13.47
CA GLN A 19 12.74 -5.76 13.35
C GLN A 19 14.14 -5.25 13.71
N LYS A 20 14.55 -4.13 13.09
CA LYS A 20 15.87 -3.53 13.32
C LYS A 20 16.04 -3.06 14.77
N LEU A 21 15.01 -2.44 15.34
CA LEU A 21 15.04 -1.94 16.72
C LEU A 21 15.16 -3.06 17.76
N LEU A 22 14.57 -4.23 17.49
CA LEU A 22 14.57 -5.36 18.40
C LEU A 22 15.70 -6.38 18.14
N ASP A 23 16.55 -6.15 17.12
CA ASP A 23 17.49 -7.15 16.58
C ASP A 23 16.82 -8.52 16.39
N ALA A 24 15.61 -8.51 15.82
CA ALA A 24 14.80 -9.70 15.63
C ALA A 24 15.04 -10.35 14.26
N GLU A 25 14.85 -11.66 14.20
CA GLU A 25 14.71 -12.36 12.93
C GLU A 25 13.34 -12.04 12.32
N LEU A 26 13.31 -11.83 11.01
CA LEU A 26 12.06 -11.61 10.29
C LEU A 26 11.72 -12.82 9.43
N ILE A 27 10.57 -13.44 9.72
CA ILE A 27 9.94 -14.41 8.82
C ILE A 27 8.86 -13.67 8.02
N TYR A 28 9.22 -13.25 6.81
CA TYR A 28 8.30 -12.57 5.89
C TYR A 28 7.53 -13.57 5.04
N ARG A 29 6.20 -13.43 4.94
CA ARG A 29 5.34 -14.24 4.07
C ARG A 29 4.22 -13.39 3.45
N ILE A 30 3.77 -13.86 2.29
CA ILE A 30 2.54 -13.39 1.65
C ILE A 30 1.46 -14.45 1.93
N PRO A 31 0.28 -14.11 2.46
CA PRO A 31 -0.77 -15.05 2.87
C PRO A 31 -1.17 -16.08 1.81
N GLU A 32 -1.12 -15.71 0.52
CA GLU A 32 -1.40 -16.61 -0.60
C GLU A 32 -0.44 -17.80 -0.67
N GLN A 33 0.72 -17.71 0.00
CA GLN A 33 1.69 -18.80 0.15
C GLN A 33 1.36 -19.71 1.34
N LEU A 34 0.40 -19.34 2.19
CA LEU A 34 0.00 -20.07 3.40
C LEU A 34 -1.31 -20.85 3.17
N ASN A 35 -1.45 -21.48 2.01
CA ASN A 35 -2.70 -22.17 1.65
C ASN A 35 -2.92 -23.45 2.44
N GLU A 36 -1.84 -24.11 2.87
CA GLU A 36 -1.86 -25.42 3.51
C GLU A 36 -1.42 -25.31 4.99
N PRO A 37 -2.07 -26.02 5.93
CA PRO A 37 -1.70 -26.01 7.34
C PRO A 37 -0.23 -26.37 7.61
N GLU A 38 0.36 -27.24 6.78
CA GLU A 38 1.76 -27.66 6.90
C GLU A 38 2.74 -26.49 6.76
N GLU A 39 2.40 -25.47 5.98
CA GLU A 39 3.25 -24.28 5.82
C GLU A 39 3.33 -23.45 7.10
N ILE A 40 2.21 -23.36 7.85
CA ILE A 40 2.21 -22.73 9.18
C ILE A 40 3.10 -23.53 10.12
N VAL A 41 2.96 -24.87 10.14
CA VAL A 41 3.79 -25.73 11.01
C VAL A 41 5.27 -25.55 10.71
N LYS A 42 5.67 -25.46 9.42
CA LYS A 42 7.07 -25.17 9.03
C LYS A 42 7.56 -23.84 9.58
N ILE A 43 6.74 -22.79 9.50
CA ILE A 43 7.08 -21.46 10.04
C ILE A 43 7.25 -21.52 11.56
N LEU A 44 6.36 -22.20 12.28
CA LEU A 44 6.47 -22.35 13.74
C LEU A 44 7.72 -23.13 14.14
N ASN A 45 8.09 -24.17 13.38
CA ASN A 45 9.35 -24.87 13.61
C ASN A 45 10.57 -23.98 13.36
N GLN A 46 10.53 -23.09 12.36
CA GLN A 46 11.55 -22.07 12.16
C GLN A 46 11.63 -21.11 13.35
N ILE A 47 10.49 -20.67 13.90
CA ILE A 47 10.42 -19.82 15.10
C ILE A 47 11.05 -20.52 16.31
N ASN A 48 10.71 -21.80 16.52
CA ASN A 48 11.19 -22.60 17.65
C ASN A 48 12.71 -22.86 17.60
N SER A 49 13.23 -23.13 16.42
CA SER A 49 14.66 -23.39 16.22
C SER A 49 15.52 -22.12 16.27
N ASN A 50 14.90 -20.95 16.09
CA ASN A 50 15.61 -19.69 16.11
C ASN A 50 16.01 -19.27 17.54
N LYS A 51 17.22 -18.72 17.68
CA LYS A 51 17.74 -18.21 18.95
C LYS A 51 17.26 -16.80 19.25
N LYS A 52 17.16 -15.94 18.23
CA LYS A 52 16.71 -14.56 18.37
C LYS A 52 15.19 -14.47 18.60
N LEU A 53 14.72 -13.31 19.04
CA LEU A 53 13.31 -12.96 18.96
C LEU A 53 12.88 -13.01 17.49
N THR A 54 11.71 -13.56 17.20
CA THR A 54 11.21 -13.66 15.82
C THR A 54 9.99 -12.77 15.62
N ILE A 55 9.94 -12.10 14.48
CA ILE A 55 8.76 -11.41 13.96
C ILE A 55 8.23 -12.22 12.77
N LEU A 56 7.03 -12.76 12.89
CA LEU A 56 6.29 -13.31 11.76
C LEU A 56 5.50 -12.18 11.10
N PHE A 57 5.89 -11.80 9.89
CA PHE A 57 5.26 -10.72 9.15
C PHE A 57 4.47 -11.25 7.95
N LEU A 58 3.15 -11.01 7.96
CA LEU A 58 2.23 -11.27 6.85
C LEU A 58 1.87 -9.95 6.15
N ASP A 59 2.43 -9.71 4.96
CA ASP A 59 2.04 -8.55 4.14
C ASP A 59 0.79 -8.87 3.32
N GLU A 60 -0.09 -7.90 3.15
CA GLU A 60 -1.44 -8.08 2.61
C GLU A 60 -2.25 -9.18 3.33
N ILE A 61 -2.21 -9.20 4.68
CA ILE A 61 -2.90 -10.18 5.55
C ILE A 61 -4.39 -10.37 5.23
N HIS A 62 -5.03 -9.42 4.53
CA HIS A 62 -6.43 -9.55 4.09
C HIS A 62 -6.66 -10.63 3.03
N GLN A 63 -5.60 -11.13 2.41
CA GLN A 63 -5.64 -12.24 1.47
C GLN A 63 -5.58 -13.61 2.16
N LEU A 64 -5.38 -13.64 3.49
CA LEU A 64 -5.40 -14.87 4.26
C LEU A 64 -6.78 -15.52 4.21
N LYS A 65 -6.84 -16.79 3.82
CA LYS A 65 -8.08 -17.57 3.84
C LYS A 65 -8.56 -17.70 5.28
N GLN A 66 -9.87 -17.61 5.49
CA GLN A 66 -10.46 -17.70 6.83
C GLN A 66 -10.04 -18.97 7.57
N LYS A 67 -10.12 -20.14 6.92
CA LYS A 67 -9.68 -21.43 7.48
C LYS A 67 -8.22 -21.40 7.97
N THR A 68 -7.34 -20.78 7.19
CA THR A 68 -5.93 -20.61 7.56
C THR A 68 -5.78 -19.64 8.73
N GLY A 69 -6.55 -18.55 8.74
CA GLY A 69 -6.58 -17.57 9.84
C GLY A 69 -7.01 -18.18 11.17
N GLU A 70 -7.96 -19.11 11.16
CA GLU A 70 -8.45 -19.81 12.35
C GLU A 70 -7.35 -20.63 13.04
N LEU A 71 -6.38 -21.16 12.27
CA LEU A 71 -5.22 -21.87 12.84
C LEU A 71 -4.33 -20.95 13.69
N PHE A 72 -4.35 -19.63 13.45
CA PHE A 72 -3.59 -18.67 14.23
C PHE A 72 -4.22 -18.32 15.58
N TYR A 73 -5.47 -18.69 15.85
CA TYR A 73 -6.14 -18.28 17.10
C TYR A 73 -5.43 -18.81 18.36
N PRO A 74 -5.22 -20.13 18.53
CA PRO A 74 -4.50 -20.65 19.70
C PRO A 74 -3.00 -20.28 19.68
N ILE A 75 -2.43 -20.08 18.49
CA ILE A 75 -1.03 -19.65 18.31
C ILE A 75 -0.80 -18.25 18.89
N LEU A 76 -1.77 -17.34 18.68
CA LEU A 76 -1.66 -15.94 19.12
C LEU A 76 -2.13 -15.72 20.56
N GLU A 77 -3.04 -16.55 21.07
CA GLU A 77 -3.50 -16.47 22.47
C GLU A 77 -2.49 -17.11 23.42
N ASP A 78 -2.15 -18.36 23.18
CA ASP A 78 -1.44 -19.19 24.17
C ASP A 78 -0.08 -19.69 23.68
N PHE A 79 0.32 -19.37 22.45
CA PHE A 79 1.51 -19.93 21.82
C PHE A 79 1.48 -21.46 21.79
N ILE A 80 0.34 -22.03 21.36
CA ILE A 80 0.14 -23.48 21.25
C ILE A 80 -0.35 -23.85 19.84
N ILE A 81 0.13 -24.99 19.33
CA ILE A 81 -0.45 -25.67 18.17
C ILE A 81 -0.54 -27.17 18.46
N SER A 82 -1.74 -27.77 18.32
CA SER A 82 -1.97 -29.20 18.56
C SER A 82 -1.32 -29.69 19.88
N GLU A 83 -1.60 -28.98 20.98
CA GLU A 83 -1.09 -29.27 22.33
C GLU A 83 0.43 -29.12 22.53
N LYS A 84 1.17 -28.66 21.50
CA LYS A 84 2.60 -28.36 21.60
C LYS A 84 2.81 -26.87 21.82
N ASN A 85 3.59 -26.55 22.85
CA ASN A 85 4.08 -25.18 23.07
C ASN A 85 5.02 -24.76 21.94
N ILE A 86 4.87 -23.52 21.49
CA ILE A 86 5.80 -22.85 20.58
C ILE A 86 6.49 -21.70 21.30
N LYS A 87 7.68 -21.33 20.84
CA LYS A 87 8.42 -20.19 21.35
C LYS A 87 7.62 -18.90 21.07
N PRO A 88 7.46 -18.01 22.07
CA PRO A 88 6.80 -16.72 21.85
C PRO A 88 7.46 -15.92 20.73
N PHE A 89 6.64 -15.23 19.94
CA PHE A 89 7.08 -14.43 18.80
C PHE A 89 6.16 -13.21 18.61
N ILE A 90 6.60 -12.25 17.82
CA ILE A 90 5.78 -11.09 17.45
C ILE A 90 5.07 -11.39 16.14
N PHE A 91 3.74 -11.42 16.17
CA PHE A 91 2.93 -11.42 14.96
C PHE A 91 2.77 -10.00 14.42
N ALA A 92 3.07 -9.78 13.14
CA ALA A 92 2.86 -8.53 12.43
C ALA A 92 2.04 -8.76 11.16
N GLY A 93 0.98 -7.97 10.95
CA GLY A 93 0.22 -7.97 9.71
C GLY A 93 0.23 -6.59 9.05
N ALA A 94 0.30 -6.52 7.73
CA ALA A 94 0.06 -5.28 6.99
C ALA A 94 -1.11 -5.46 6.02
N THR A 95 -1.98 -4.45 5.90
CA THR A 95 -3.12 -4.52 4.98
C THR A 95 -3.47 -3.18 4.36
N THR A 96 -3.88 -3.22 3.09
CA THR A 96 -4.57 -2.12 2.40
C THR A 96 -6.09 -2.13 2.61
N ASN A 97 -6.64 -3.24 3.10
CA ASN A 97 -8.07 -3.43 3.32
C ASN A 97 -8.33 -3.91 4.76
N LEU A 98 -8.63 -2.97 5.65
CA LEU A 98 -8.90 -3.26 7.06
C LEU A 98 -10.27 -3.91 7.25
N ASP A 99 -11.26 -3.52 6.45
CA ASP A 99 -12.63 -4.02 6.54
C ASP A 99 -12.70 -5.54 6.35
N ILE A 100 -11.94 -6.08 5.40
CA ILE A 100 -11.85 -7.54 5.19
C ILE A 100 -11.31 -8.23 6.45
N ILE A 101 -10.33 -7.64 7.13
CA ILE A 101 -9.77 -8.20 8.36
C ILE A 101 -10.80 -8.18 9.48
N GLN A 102 -11.47 -7.04 9.68
CA GLN A 102 -12.47 -6.86 10.73
C GLN A 102 -13.69 -7.75 10.52
N THR A 103 -14.06 -8.05 9.27
CA THR A 103 -15.25 -8.85 8.95
C THR A 103 -14.97 -10.34 8.84
N LYS A 104 -13.93 -10.76 8.11
CA LYS A 104 -13.64 -12.18 7.83
C LYS A 104 -12.67 -12.81 8.82
N LEU A 105 -11.87 -12.00 9.51
CA LEU A 105 -10.83 -12.44 10.44
C LEU A 105 -10.97 -11.74 11.79
N SER A 106 -12.20 -11.38 12.21
CA SER A 106 -12.43 -10.66 13.48
C SER A 106 -11.74 -11.30 14.67
N PRO A 107 -11.85 -12.63 14.90
CA PRO A 107 -11.22 -13.23 16.09
C PRO A 107 -9.69 -13.07 16.07
N LEU A 108 -9.05 -13.17 14.89
CA LEU A 108 -7.62 -12.89 14.75
C LEU A 108 -7.31 -11.42 15.04
N TYR A 109 -8.12 -10.52 14.49
CA TYR A 109 -7.94 -9.07 14.65
C TYR A 109 -8.06 -8.63 16.11
N ASP A 110 -8.97 -9.24 16.87
CA ASP A 110 -9.21 -8.91 18.27
C ASP A 110 -8.05 -9.36 19.18
N ARG A 111 -7.37 -10.45 18.82
CA ARG A 111 -6.14 -10.94 19.48
C ARG A 111 -4.90 -10.07 19.20
N ILE A 112 -4.96 -9.17 18.22
CA ILE A 112 -3.85 -8.26 17.91
C ILE A 112 -3.95 -6.99 18.77
N HIS A 113 -3.06 -6.85 19.74
CA HIS A 113 -3.09 -5.72 20.67
C HIS A 113 -2.76 -4.36 20.03
N PHE A 114 -1.71 -4.31 19.20
CA PHE A 114 -1.25 -3.05 18.61
C PHE A 114 -1.82 -2.84 17.22
N LYS A 115 -2.69 -1.84 17.05
CA LYS A 115 -3.38 -1.49 15.79
C LYS A 115 -2.94 -0.10 15.34
N ILE A 116 -2.25 -0.01 14.20
CA ILE A 116 -1.75 1.25 13.61
C ILE A 116 -2.48 1.51 12.29
N HIS A 117 -2.93 2.73 12.08
CA HIS A 117 -3.51 3.16 10.80
C HIS A 117 -2.67 4.28 10.20
N LEU A 118 -2.06 4.02 9.05
CA LEU A 118 -1.32 5.01 8.28
C LEU A 118 -2.23 5.78 7.34
N THR A 119 -2.26 7.07 7.55
CA THR A 119 -2.92 8.02 6.65
C THR A 119 -2.00 8.41 5.50
N LYS A 120 -2.52 9.22 4.59
CA LYS A 120 -1.74 9.89 3.56
C LYS A 120 -0.81 10.92 4.18
N TYR A 121 0.28 11.21 3.47
CA TYR A 121 1.27 12.19 3.86
C TYR A 121 0.98 13.52 3.16
N ASP A 122 1.11 14.62 3.89
CA ASP A 122 1.02 15.94 3.27
C ASP A 122 2.29 16.26 2.43
N GLU A 123 2.24 17.36 1.69
CA GLU A 123 3.35 17.77 0.81
C GLU A 123 4.64 18.09 1.58
N GLN A 124 4.53 18.61 2.81
CA GLN A 124 5.68 18.97 3.64
C GLN A 124 6.35 17.71 4.21
N GLU A 125 5.56 16.77 4.69
CA GLU A 125 6.00 15.45 5.14
C GLU A 125 6.67 14.70 3.99
N LEU A 126 6.06 14.66 2.80
CA LEU A 126 6.65 14.04 1.62
C LEU A 126 7.96 14.70 1.21
N THR A 127 8.02 16.04 1.20
CA THR A 127 9.25 16.79 0.92
C THR A 127 10.35 16.42 1.91
N THR A 128 10.00 16.25 3.18
CA THR A 128 10.94 15.83 4.23
C THR A 128 11.42 14.40 4.01
N ILE A 129 10.52 13.47 3.68
CA ILE A 129 10.84 12.07 3.39
C ILE A 129 11.85 11.97 2.24
N ILE A 130 11.55 12.59 1.09
CA ILE A 130 12.42 12.50 -0.09
C ILE A 130 13.73 13.28 0.10
N SER A 131 13.72 14.38 0.85
CA SER A 131 14.95 15.11 1.21
C SER A 131 15.88 14.25 2.05
N ASN A 132 15.34 13.57 3.07
CA ASN A 132 16.11 12.66 3.93
C ASN A 132 16.63 11.47 3.14
N TYR A 133 15.77 10.85 2.31
CA TYR A 133 16.14 9.75 1.43
C TYR A 133 17.30 10.13 0.49
N LYS A 134 17.19 11.29 -0.18
CA LYS A 134 18.24 11.86 -1.02
C LYS A 134 19.52 12.08 -0.23
N LYS A 135 19.43 12.72 0.94
CA LYS A 135 20.60 13.08 1.75
C LYS A 135 21.37 11.85 2.23
N GLN A 136 20.65 10.80 2.60
CA GLN A 136 21.24 9.58 3.14
C GLN A 136 21.87 8.70 2.05
N LEU A 137 21.20 8.54 0.91
CA LEU A 137 21.62 7.58 -0.13
C LEU A 137 22.38 8.23 -1.28
N TYR A 138 22.18 9.52 -1.52
CA TYR A 138 22.78 10.27 -2.64
C TYR A 138 23.35 11.61 -2.15
N PRO A 139 24.27 11.61 -1.15
CA PRO A 139 24.77 12.83 -0.54
C PRO A 139 25.42 13.78 -1.56
N ASP A 140 26.14 13.25 -2.54
CA ASP A 140 26.97 14.04 -3.48
C ASP A 140 26.19 14.66 -4.66
N ILE A 141 24.97 14.20 -4.92
CA ILE A 141 24.14 14.73 -6.01
C ILE A 141 23.47 16.02 -5.54
N LYS A 142 23.52 17.12 -6.30
CA LYS A 142 22.81 18.36 -5.94
C LYS A 142 21.43 18.38 -6.59
N ILE A 143 20.38 18.62 -5.81
CA ILE A 143 19.00 18.81 -6.27
C ILE A 143 18.46 20.09 -5.64
N LYS A 144 17.70 20.88 -6.40
CA LYS A 144 17.08 22.11 -5.88
C LYS A 144 15.94 21.74 -4.94
N LYS A 145 15.74 22.55 -3.90
CA LYS A 145 14.65 22.31 -2.92
C LYS A 145 13.28 22.43 -3.58
N GLU A 146 13.17 23.28 -4.60
CA GLU A 146 11.97 23.47 -5.42
C GLU A 146 11.58 22.19 -6.15
N ASP A 147 12.53 21.45 -6.72
CA ASP A 147 12.25 20.21 -7.44
C ASP A 147 11.66 19.14 -6.51
N LEU A 148 12.14 19.07 -5.26
CA LEU A 148 11.58 18.17 -4.25
C LEU A 148 10.12 18.53 -3.91
N LYS A 149 9.79 19.83 -3.81
CA LYS A 149 8.40 20.26 -3.58
C LYS A 149 7.51 19.90 -4.77
N ILE A 150 8.02 20.05 -6.00
CA ILE A 150 7.30 19.66 -7.22
C ILE A 150 7.02 18.15 -7.22
N ILE A 151 8.01 17.32 -6.83
CA ILE A 151 7.82 15.88 -6.65
C ILE A 151 6.72 15.60 -5.61
N ALA A 152 6.79 16.23 -4.43
CA ALA A 152 5.84 15.99 -3.35
C ALA A 152 4.40 16.31 -3.77
N LYS A 153 4.20 17.44 -4.46
CA LYS A 153 2.90 17.86 -5.01
C LYS A 153 2.33 16.86 -6.02
N ASN A 154 3.19 16.18 -6.79
CA ASN A 154 2.78 15.22 -7.82
C ASN A 154 2.77 13.76 -7.35
N ALA A 155 3.11 13.48 -6.10
CA ALA A 155 3.27 12.12 -5.59
C ALA A 155 1.96 11.48 -5.06
N LYS A 156 0.80 12.07 -5.33
CA LYS A 156 -0.52 11.58 -4.85
C LYS A 156 -0.51 11.25 -3.34
N GLN A 157 0.17 12.10 -2.56
CA GLN A 157 0.32 11.97 -1.10
C GLN A 157 0.92 10.62 -0.64
N THR A 158 1.74 10.00 -1.49
CA THR A 158 2.25 8.64 -1.31
C THR A 158 3.79 8.61 -1.37
N PRO A 159 4.49 8.23 -0.27
CA PRO A 159 5.96 8.17 -0.22
C PRO A 159 6.58 7.33 -1.34
N ARG A 160 5.98 6.18 -1.67
CA ARG A 160 6.45 5.32 -2.77
C ARG A 160 6.54 6.05 -4.11
N ILE A 161 5.52 6.86 -4.44
CA ILE A 161 5.49 7.63 -5.69
C ILE A 161 6.50 8.77 -5.62
N ALA A 162 6.57 9.47 -4.48
CA ALA A 162 7.53 10.55 -4.29
C ALA A 162 8.99 10.06 -4.46
N ILE A 163 9.33 8.91 -3.88
CA ILE A 163 10.66 8.30 -4.01
C ILE A 163 10.90 7.86 -5.46
N ALA A 164 9.91 7.27 -6.14
CA ALA A 164 10.06 6.87 -7.54
C ALA A 164 10.37 8.07 -8.45
N LEU A 165 9.66 9.18 -8.28
CA LEU A 165 9.93 10.43 -9.01
C LEU A 165 11.30 11.03 -8.67
N LEU A 166 11.71 10.99 -7.40
CA LEU A 166 13.05 11.40 -6.99
C LEU A 166 14.13 10.57 -7.70
N LEU A 167 13.98 9.24 -7.74
CA LEU A 167 14.96 8.36 -8.40
C LEU A 167 15.09 8.68 -9.90
N LYS A 168 14.00 9.05 -10.56
CA LYS A 168 14.02 9.51 -11.96
C LYS A 168 14.72 10.86 -12.10
N LEU A 169 14.43 11.81 -11.21
CA LEU A 169 15.09 13.11 -11.18
C LEU A 169 16.62 12.99 -10.98
N LEU A 170 17.09 12.01 -10.20
CA LEU A 170 18.53 11.78 -10.01
C LEU A 170 19.24 11.39 -11.31
N VAL A 171 18.52 10.72 -12.23
CA VAL A 171 19.04 10.30 -13.54
C VAL A 171 18.92 11.43 -14.55
N GLU A 172 17.72 11.98 -14.72
CA GLU A 172 17.41 13.00 -15.73
C GLU A 172 17.99 14.37 -15.40
N LYS A 173 18.13 14.69 -14.10
CA LYS A 173 18.60 15.99 -13.57
C LYS A 173 17.73 17.20 -13.95
N ASP A 174 16.56 16.95 -14.54
CA ASP A 174 15.55 17.94 -14.86
C ASP A 174 14.16 17.42 -14.47
N ILE A 175 13.43 18.22 -13.68
CA ILE A 175 12.11 17.84 -13.18
C ILE A 175 11.05 17.89 -14.27
N GLN A 176 11.17 18.80 -15.25
CA GLN A 176 10.16 18.89 -16.32
C GLN A 176 10.18 17.64 -17.19
N THR A 177 11.38 17.21 -17.60
CA THR A 177 11.57 15.94 -18.32
C THR A 177 10.98 14.75 -17.56
N VAL A 178 11.17 14.66 -16.23
CA VAL A 178 10.58 13.59 -15.42
C VAL A 178 9.04 13.65 -15.43
N LEU A 179 8.44 14.84 -15.27
CA LEU A 179 6.98 14.97 -15.29
C LEU A 179 6.40 14.60 -16.66
N GLU A 180 7.07 14.98 -17.75
CA GLU A 180 6.69 14.64 -19.12
C GLU A 180 6.76 13.13 -19.37
N GLN A 181 7.85 12.47 -18.97
CA GLN A 181 8.02 11.02 -19.09
C GLN A 181 6.99 10.23 -18.28
N GLU A 182 6.58 10.75 -17.13
CA GLU A 182 5.54 10.15 -16.28
C GLU A 182 4.11 10.52 -16.69
N ASP A 183 3.98 11.28 -17.79
CA ASP A 183 2.72 11.78 -18.30
C ASP A 183 1.91 12.56 -17.25
N ILE A 184 2.58 13.22 -16.30
CA ILE A 184 1.94 13.98 -15.21
C ILE A 184 1.46 15.32 -15.74
N ILE A 185 0.16 15.56 -15.63
CA ILE A 185 -0.53 16.74 -16.16
C ILE A 185 -0.81 17.74 -15.04
N TYR A 186 -1.41 17.30 -13.94
CA TYR A 186 -1.85 18.20 -12.86
C TYR A 186 -1.94 17.51 -11.51
N GLU A 187 -1.17 17.97 -10.53
CA GLU A 187 -1.22 17.47 -9.13
C GLU A 187 -1.17 15.94 -9.05
N GLY A 188 -0.25 15.35 -9.82
CA GLY A 188 -0.07 13.91 -9.92
C GLY A 188 -1.09 13.17 -10.79
N LEU A 189 -2.15 13.82 -11.31
CA LEU A 189 -2.98 13.23 -12.36
C LEU A 189 -2.14 13.04 -13.61
N ASN A 190 -2.15 11.83 -14.15
CA ASN A 190 -1.46 11.51 -15.40
C ASN A 190 -2.45 11.33 -16.57
N LYS A 191 -1.92 11.14 -17.79
CA LYS A 191 -2.74 10.90 -18.99
C LYS A 191 -3.73 9.74 -18.81
N THR A 192 -3.36 8.69 -18.08
CA THR A 192 -4.26 7.56 -17.80
C THR A 192 -5.40 7.94 -16.86
N ASP A 193 -5.12 8.71 -15.79
CA ASP A 193 -6.16 9.27 -14.91
C ASP A 193 -7.17 10.11 -15.70
N VAL A 194 -6.67 10.98 -16.58
CA VAL A 194 -7.50 11.83 -17.46
C VAL A 194 -8.32 10.98 -18.43
N LYS A 195 -7.72 9.96 -19.05
CA LYS A 195 -8.42 9.02 -19.93
C LYS A 195 -9.55 8.28 -19.21
N ILE A 196 -9.31 7.82 -17.97
CA ILE A 196 -10.34 7.19 -17.12
C ILE A 196 -11.50 8.16 -16.89
N MET A 197 -11.22 9.40 -16.48
CA MET A 197 -12.25 10.40 -16.24
C MET A 197 -13.00 10.76 -17.53
N GLY A 198 -12.30 10.89 -18.65
CA GLY A 198 -12.87 11.13 -19.98
C GLY A 198 -13.84 10.04 -20.40
N THR A 199 -13.42 8.77 -20.30
CA THR A 199 -14.30 7.62 -20.58
C THR A 199 -15.54 7.64 -19.69
N LEU A 200 -15.41 7.94 -18.40
CA LEU A 200 -16.58 8.05 -17.51
C LEU A 200 -17.52 9.20 -17.91
N ASN A 201 -16.97 10.31 -18.41
CA ASN A 201 -17.75 11.46 -18.89
C ASN A 201 -18.54 11.13 -20.16
N GLU A 202 -17.94 10.40 -21.10
CA GLU A 202 -18.56 10.03 -22.37
C GLU A 202 -19.76 9.09 -22.19
N PHE A 203 -19.63 8.09 -21.32
CA PHE A 203 -20.64 7.06 -21.16
C PHE A 203 -21.90 7.52 -20.40
N ASN A 204 -21.85 8.65 -19.66
CA ASN A 204 -22.96 9.26 -18.89
C ASN A 204 -23.79 8.28 -18.03
N LYS A 205 -23.27 7.09 -17.76
CA LYS A 205 -23.89 5.98 -17.04
C LYS A 205 -22.80 5.25 -16.23
N PRO A 206 -23.18 4.58 -15.12
CA PRO A 206 -22.22 3.80 -14.35
C PRO A 206 -21.56 2.71 -15.20
N ILE A 207 -20.24 2.60 -15.13
CA ILE A 207 -19.45 1.56 -15.80
C ILE A 207 -18.72 0.67 -14.78
N GLY A 208 -18.70 -0.64 -15.01
CA GLY A 208 -17.95 -1.58 -14.18
C GLY A 208 -16.44 -1.41 -14.33
N SER A 209 -15.67 -1.75 -13.30
CA SER A 209 -14.19 -1.65 -13.32
C SER A 209 -13.58 -2.44 -14.47
N LYS A 210 -14.05 -3.66 -14.72
CA LYS A 210 -13.61 -4.50 -15.85
C LYS A 210 -13.80 -3.82 -17.20
N ALA A 211 -15.01 -3.32 -17.48
CA ALA A 211 -15.33 -2.67 -18.75
C ALA A 211 -14.54 -1.36 -18.92
N LEU A 212 -14.46 -0.54 -17.86
CA LEU A 212 -13.69 0.70 -17.87
C LEU A 212 -12.21 0.45 -18.15
N SER A 213 -11.62 -0.55 -17.49
CA SER A 213 -10.21 -0.92 -17.67
C SER A 213 -9.93 -1.36 -19.11
N GLN A 214 -10.84 -2.13 -19.72
CA GLN A 214 -10.73 -2.54 -21.12
C GLN A 214 -10.76 -1.35 -22.08
N VAL A 215 -11.69 -0.40 -21.91
CA VAL A 215 -11.79 0.80 -22.76
C VAL A 215 -10.55 1.68 -22.62
N VAL A 216 -10.04 1.83 -21.39
CA VAL A 216 -8.83 2.63 -21.11
C VAL A 216 -7.55 1.93 -21.60
N GLY A 217 -7.54 0.60 -21.68
CA GLY A 217 -6.38 -0.20 -22.10
C GLY A 217 -5.44 -0.57 -20.95
N ILE A 218 -5.97 -0.76 -19.74
CA ILE A 218 -5.22 -1.17 -18.54
C ILE A 218 -5.83 -2.45 -17.94
N THR A 219 -5.11 -3.12 -17.04
CA THR A 219 -5.68 -4.26 -16.32
C THR A 219 -6.67 -3.80 -15.26
N GLU A 220 -7.69 -4.62 -14.95
CA GLU A 220 -8.62 -4.30 -13.86
C GLU A 220 -7.93 -4.21 -12.50
N LYS A 221 -6.89 -5.04 -12.29
CA LYS A 221 -6.08 -4.99 -11.08
C LYS A 221 -5.39 -3.63 -10.93
N ASP A 222 -4.76 -3.14 -11.99
CA ASP A 222 -4.07 -1.85 -11.97
C ASP A 222 -5.06 -0.71 -11.76
N TYR A 223 -6.21 -0.74 -12.44
CA TYR A 223 -7.29 0.22 -12.21
C TYR A 223 -7.69 0.31 -10.73
N LEU A 224 -8.00 -0.83 -10.10
CA LEU A 224 -8.46 -0.88 -8.72
C LEU A 224 -7.37 -0.46 -7.71
N VAL A 225 -6.12 -0.86 -7.94
CA VAL A 225 -5.03 -0.66 -6.98
C VAL A 225 -4.37 0.71 -7.14
N ILE A 226 -4.14 1.15 -8.38
CA ILE A 226 -3.29 2.31 -8.70
C ILE A 226 -4.14 3.57 -8.92
N TYR A 227 -5.22 3.47 -9.69
CA TYR A 227 -5.93 4.65 -10.20
C TYR A 227 -7.17 4.99 -9.37
N GLU A 228 -8.07 4.02 -9.19
CA GLU A 228 -9.40 4.25 -8.61
C GLU A 228 -9.32 4.89 -7.23
N ASN A 229 -8.44 4.38 -6.37
CA ASN A 229 -8.32 4.86 -4.99
C ASN A 229 -8.03 6.36 -4.92
N TYR A 230 -7.09 6.84 -5.74
CA TYR A 230 -6.75 8.27 -5.78
C TYR A 230 -7.88 9.13 -6.35
N LEU A 231 -8.51 8.67 -7.45
CA LEU A 231 -9.62 9.41 -8.08
C LEU A 231 -10.85 9.48 -7.16
N CYS A 232 -11.15 8.41 -6.42
CA CYS A 232 -12.20 8.40 -5.41
C CYS A 232 -11.87 9.34 -4.25
N GLU A 233 -10.64 9.29 -3.75
CA GLU A 233 -10.17 10.13 -2.64
C GLU A 233 -10.26 11.62 -2.97
N LYS A 234 -9.83 12.02 -4.17
CA LYS A 234 -9.97 13.39 -4.66
C LYS A 234 -11.42 13.78 -4.99
N LYS A 235 -12.37 12.83 -4.85
CA LYS A 235 -13.79 12.96 -5.19
C LYS A 235 -14.03 13.28 -6.66
N PHE A 236 -13.13 12.85 -7.56
CA PHE A 236 -13.34 12.97 -9.00
C PHE A 236 -14.29 11.89 -9.51
N ILE A 237 -14.25 10.71 -8.91
CA ILE A 237 -15.18 9.61 -9.20
C ILE A 237 -15.80 9.08 -7.91
N ILE A 238 -16.94 8.41 -8.02
CA ILE A 238 -17.58 7.68 -6.91
C ILE A 238 -17.86 6.23 -7.29
N ARG A 239 -17.77 5.33 -6.30
CA ARG A 239 -18.20 3.94 -6.40
C ARG A 239 -19.70 3.85 -6.12
N THR A 240 -20.43 3.16 -6.98
CA THR A 240 -21.85 2.84 -6.80
C THR A 240 -22.06 1.34 -6.98
N SER A 241 -23.23 0.83 -6.58
CA SER A 241 -23.59 -0.57 -6.81
C SER A 241 -23.62 -0.98 -8.29
N ARG A 242 -23.78 -0.01 -9.20
CA ARG A 242 -23.85 -0.23 -10.65
C ARG A 242 -22.53 0.02 -11.38
N GLY A 243 -21.49 0.48 -10.68
CA GLY A 243 -20.22 0.86 -11.29
C GLY A 243 -19.72 2.22 -10.82
N ARG A 244 -18.90 2.87 -11.64
CA ARG A 244 -18.23 4.14 -11.33
C ARG A 244 -18.83 5.26 -12.13
N ILE A 245 -18.92 6.43 -11.50
CA ILE A 245 -19.49 7.64 -12.09
C ILE A 245 -18.52 8.79 -11.85
N LEU A 246 -18.35 9.64 -12.87
CA LEU A 246 -17.64 10.91 -12.74
C LEU A 246 -18.49 11.92 -11.96
N THR A 247 -17.91 12.56 -10.95
CA THR A 247 -18.60 13.59 -10.17
C THR A 247 -18.57 14.93 -10.90
N GLU A 248 -19.35 15.90 -10.43
CA GLU A 248 -19.26 17.29 -10.93
C GLU A 248 -17.87 17.90 -10.72
N LYS A 249 -17.19 17.54 -9.62
CA LYS A 249 -15.79 17.95 -9.40
C LYS A 249 -14.86 17.33 -10.45
N GLY A 250 -15.06 16.05 -10.77
CA GLY A 250 -14.34 15.33 -11.83
C GLY A 250 -14.57 15.96 -13.20
N LYS A 251 -15.80 16.33 -13.53
CA LYS A 251 -16.14 17.04 -14.77
C LYS A 251 -15.49 18.41 -14.85
N LYS A 252 -15.46 19.16 -13.74
CA LYS A 252 -14.83 20.47 -13.69
C LYS A 252 -13.34 20.38 -13.97
N ILE A 253 -12.62 19.51 -13.24
CA ILE A 253 -11.18 19.36 -13.46
C ILE A 253 -10.88 18.88 -14.89
N LEU A 254 -11.67 17.95 -15.43
CA LEU A 254 -11.50 17.46 -16.80
C LEU A 254 -11.64 18.56 -17.87
N LYS A 255 -12.39 19.64 -17.60
CA LYS A 255 -12.52 20.79 -18.51
C LYS A 255 -11.37 21.79 -18.39
N GLU A 256 -10.67 21.78 -17.25
CA GLU A 256 -9.54 22.68 -16.96
C GLU A 256 -8.19 22.12 -17.45
N LEU A 257 -8.14 20.80 -17.71
CA LEU A 257 -6.99 20.08 -18.26
C LEU A 257 -7.05 20.03 -19.79
#